data_AF-F5NSJ0-F1
#
_entry.id   AF-F5NSJ0-F1
#
_cell.length_a   1.000
_cell.length_b   1.000
_cell.length_c   1.000
_cell.angle_alpha   90.00
_cell.angle_beta   90.00
_cell.angle_gamma   90.00
#
_symmetry.space_group_name_H-M   'P 1'
#
loop_
_entity.id
_entity.type
_entity.pdbx_description
1 polymer ?
#
loop_
_entity_poly.entity_id
_entity_poly.type
_entity_poly.pdbx_seq_one_letter_code
_entity_poly.pdbx_strand_id
1 'polypeptide(L)'
;MKIAILSRDGTLYSCKRLREAAIQRGHLVEILDPLSCYMNINPAASSIHYKGRKLPHFDAVIPRIGTAITFYGTAALRQFEMLGSYPLN
;
A
#
# COMPACT_ATOMS: atom_id res chain seq x y z
N MET A 1 -0.84 14.62 -2.32
CA MET A 1 -1.47 13.32 -2.05
C MET A 1 -0.51 12.42 -1.30
N LYS A 2 -1.03 11.51 -0.49
CA LYS A 2 -0.30 10.43 0.17
C LYS A 2 -0.57 9.12 -0.57
N ILE A 3 0.48 8.55 -1.14
CA ILE A 3 0.42 7.36 -2.00
C ILE A 3 1.12 6.20 -1.32
N ALA A 4 0.48 5.04 -1.26
CA ALA A 4 1.12 3.79 -0.86
C ALA A 4 1.54 3.00 -2.09
N ILE A 5 2.76 2.44 -2.09
CA ILE A 5 3.21 1.45 -3.08
C ILE A 5 3.38 0.12 -2.36
N LEU A 6 2.59 -0.87 -2.75
CA LEU A 6 2.63 -2.21 -2.18
C LEU A 6 3.72 -3.04 -2.87
N SER A 7 4.88 -3.21 -2.24
CA SER A 7 6.01 -3.97 -2.80
C SER A 7 6.82 -4.65 -1.70
N ARG A 8 7.23 -5.90 -1.96
CA ARG A 8 8.17 -6.66 -1.11
C ARG A 8 9.57 -6.06 -1.10
N ASP A 9 9.94 -5.42 -2.21
CA ASP A 9 11.26 -4.83 -2.39
C ASP A 9 11.13 -3.42 -2.96
N GLY A 10 11.40 -2.42 -2.11
CA GLY A 10 11.41 -1.02 -2.50
C GLY A 10 12.64 -0.61 -3.30
N THR A 11 13.64 -1.48 -3.44
CA THR A 11 14.86 -1.24 -4.21
C THR A 11 14.70 -1.55 -5.69
N LEU A 12 13.64 -2.27 -6.08
CA LEU A 12 13.32 -2.57 -7.47
C LEU A 12 13.18 -1.29 -8.30
N TYR A 13 13.70 -1.34 -9.54
CA TYR A 13 13.67 -0.21 -10.46
C TYR A 13 12.27 0.38 -10.64
N SER A 14 11.26 -0.48 -10.81
CA SER A 14 9.86 -0.03 -10.95
C SER A 14 9.36 0.76 -9.74
N CYS A 15 9.65 0.32 -8.51
CA CYS A 15 9.27 1.05 -7.30
C CYS A 15 10.02 2.38 -7.17
N LYS A 16 11.32 2.39 -7.47
CA LYS A 16 12.14 3.61 -7.47
C LYS A 16 11.59 4.66 -8.43
N ARG A 17 11.32 4.29 -9.68
CA ARG A 17 10.78 5.19 -10.71
C ARG A 17 9.42 5.76 -10.34
N LEU A 18 8.51 4.92 -9.83
CA LEU A 18 7.20 5.38 -9.35
C LEU A 18 7.33 6.37 -8.18
N ARG A 19 8.19 6.05 -7.21
CA ARG A 19 8.46 6.92 -6.06
C ARG A 19 9.04 8.26 -6.52
N GLU A 20 10.04 8.26 -7.39
CA GLU A 20 10.65 9.47 -7.95
C GLU A 20 9.62 10.34 -8.69
N ALA A 21 8.84 9.73 -9.58
CA ALA A 21 7.83 10.43 -10.36
C ALA A 21 6.72 11.06 -9.50
N ALA A 22 6.36 10.41 -8.40
CA ALA A 22 5.39 10.93 -7.44
C ALA A 22 5.99 12.04 -6.55
N ILE A 23 7.24 11.89 -6.08
CA ILE A 23 7.95 12.94 -5.34
C ILE A 23 8.14 14.19 -6.20
N GLN A 24 8.51 14.04 -7.47
CA GLN A 24 8.64 15.14 -8.44
C GLN A 24 7.33 15.93 -8.63
N ARG A 25 6.18 15.28 -8.40
CA ARG A 25 4.85 15.91 -8.43
C ARG A 25 4.40 16.44 -7.06
N GLY A 26 5.28 16.44 -6.05
CA GLY A 26 4.97 16.91 -4.70
C GLY A 26 4.08 15.96 -3.89
N HIS A 27 4.06 14.66 -4.21
CA HIS A 27 3.31 13.67 -3.45
C HIS A 27 4.18 13.02 -2.37
N LEU A 28 3.54 12.65 -1.25
CA LEU A 28 4.15 11.84 -0.21
C LEU A 28 3.99 10.38 -0.59
N VAL A 29 5.07 9.61 -0.57
CA VAL A 29 5.07 8.21 -1.01
C VAL A 29 5.63 7.33 0.08
N GLU A 30 4.91 6.25 0.39
CA GLU A 30 5.36 5.23 1.32
C GLU A 30 5.36 3.86 0.63
N ILE A 31 6.47 3.14 0.72
CA ILE A 31 6.57 1.77 0.20
C ILE A 31 6.27 0.82 1.36
N LEU A 32 5.26 -0.02 1.19
CA LEU A 32 4.78 -0.96 2.19
C LEU A 32 4.97 -2.38 1.67
N ASP A 33 5.63 -3.23 2.45
CA ASP A 33 5.59 -4.67 2.21
C ASP A 33 4.19 -5.19 2.60
N PRO A 34 3.41 -5.75 1.65
CA PRO A 34 2.11 -6.34 1.97
C PRO A 34 2.18 -7.36 3.09
N LEU A 35 3.21 -8.21 3.13
CA LEU A 35 3.33 -9.26 4.17
C LEU A 35 3.62 -8.71 5.57
N SER A 36 4.04 -7.45 5.67
CA SER A 36 4.21 -6.76 6.95
C SER A 36 2.97 -5.94 7.37
N CYS A 37 1.91 -5.98 6.56
CA CYS A 37 0.63 -5.35 6.86
C CYS A 37 -0.27 -6.33 7.62
N TYR A 38 -0.90 -5.87 8.70
CA TYR A 38 -1.88 -6.62 9.47
C TYR A 38 -3.22 -5.88 9.41
N MET A 39 -4.29 -6.61 9.12
CA MET A 39 -5.62 -6.03 8.90
C MET A 39 -6.48 -6.28 10.13
N ASN A 40 -7.06 -5.22 10.69
CA ASN A 40 -8.22 -5.35 11.57
C ASN A 40 -9.45 -5.33 10.68
N ILE A 41 -10.08 -6.50 10.52
CA ILE A 41 -11.25 -6.71 9.66
C ILE A 41 -12.59 -6.47 10.39
N ASN A 42 -12.55 -5.96 11.63
CA ASN A 42 -13.78 -5.61 12.35
C ASN A 42 -14.53 -4.50 11.60
N PRO A 43 -15.79 -4.71 11.19
CA PRO A 43 -16.57 -3.71 10.45
C PRO A 43 -16.69 -2.37 11.16
N ALA A 44 -16.73 -2.35 12.50
CA ALA A 44 -16.86 -1.13 13.29
C ALA A 44 -15.52 -0.38 13.49
N ALA A 45 -14.38 -1.05 13.26
CA ALA A 45 -13.04 -0.52 13.56
C ALA A 45 -11.99 -0.97 12.55
N SER A 46 -12.38 -0.98 11.27
CA SER A 46 -11.53 -1.45 10.18
C SER A 46 -10.25 -0.61 10.09
N SER A 47 -9.09 -1.27 10.01
CA SER A 47 -7.80 -0.59 9.90
C SER A 47 -6.69 -1.48 9.38
N ILE A 48 -5.61 -0.87 8.90
CA ILE A 48 -4.37 -1.57 8.52
C ILE A 48 -3.26 -1.09 9.44
N HIS A 49 -2.47 -2.02 9.95
CA HIS A 49 -1.27 -1.76 10.73
C HIS A 49 -0.05 -2.23 9.94
N TYR A 50 1.05 -1.50 10.06
CA TYR A 50 2.32 -1.85 9.44
C TYR A 50 3.41 -1.75 10.49
N LYS A 51 4.13 -2.85 10.75
CA LYS A 51 5.22 -2.89 11.74
C LYS A 51 4.84 -2.25 13.09
N GLY A 52 3.65 -2.58 13.59
CA GLY A 52 3.14 -2.10 14.89
C GLY A 52 2.50 -0.70 14.90
N ARG A 53 2.58 0.08 13.81
CA ARG A 53 1.86 1.36 13.71
C ARG A 53 0.58 1.24 12.90
N LYS A 54 -0.50 1.91 13.33
CA LYS A 54 -1.70 2.09 12.51
C LYS A 54 -1.34 2.95 11.30
N LEU A 55 -1.65 2.45 10.11
CA LEU A 55 -1.44 3.21 8.89
C LEU A 55 -2.48 4.34 8.79
N PRO A 56 -2.05 5.53 8.36
CA PRO A 56 -2.98 6.61 8.04
C PRO A 56 -3.72 6.31 6.74
N HIS A 57 -4.71 7.15 6.42
CA HIS A 57 -5.36 7.12 5.12
C HIS A 57 -4.37 7.46 3.99
N PHE A 58 -4.53 6.79 2.85
CA PHE A 58 -3.79 7.04 1.62
C PHE A 58 -4.79 7.41 0.52
N ASP A 59 -4.48 8.42 -0.28
CA ASP A 59 -5.37 8.84 -1.37
C ASP A 59 -5.37 7.80 -2.50
N ALA A 60 -4.23 7.15 -2.74
CA ALA A 60 -4.07 6.13 -3.76
C ALA A 60 -3.11 5.01 -3.33
N VAL A 61 -3.35 3.80 -3.84
CA VAL A 61 -2.52 2.62 -3.59
C VAL A 61 -2.13 1.97 -4.92
N ILE A 62 -0.82 1.78 -5.12
CA ILE A 62 -0.26 1.17 -6.32
C ILE A 62 0.23 -0.26 -5.99
N PRO A 63 -0.44 -1.31 -6.48
CA PRO A 63 -0.04 -2.70 -6.26
C PRO A 63 1.17 -3.08 -7.14
N ARG A 64 2.33 -3.27 -6.52
CA ARG A 64 3.53 -3.89 -7.12
C ARG A 64 3.78 -5.26 -6.48
N ILE A 65 2.74 -6.09 -6.53
CA ILE A 65 2.66 -7.38 -5.86
C ILE A 65 3.23 -8.47 -6.78
N GLY A 66 4.23 -9.22 -6.29
CA GLY A 66 4.78 -10.37 -7.01
C GLY A 66 3.84 -11.58 -6.95
N THR A 67 3.94 -12.47 -7.94
CA THR A 67 3.06 -13.65 -8.09
C THR A 67 3.03 -14.56 -6.87
N ALA A 68 4.14 -14.68 -6.14
CA ALA A 68 4.26 -15.52 -4.95
C ALA A 68 3.40 -15.06 -3.76
N ILE A 69 2.96 -13.80 -3.73
CA ILE A 69 2.19 -13.23 -2.62
C ILE A 69 0.85 -12.65 -3.07
N THR A 70 0.39 -12.97 -4.29
CA THR A 70 -0.83 -12.38 -4.87
C THR A 70 -2.04 -12.51 -3.97
N PHE A 71 -2.25 -13.67 -3.36
CA PHE A 71 -3.41 -13.90 -2.49
C PHE A 71 -3.46 -12.91 -1.32
N TYR A 72 -2.39 -12.84 -0.52
CA TYR A 72 -2.35 -11.92 0.62
C TYR A 72 -2.22 -10.45 0.19
N GLY A 73 -1.45 -10.17 -0.86
CA GLY A 73 -1.26 -8.82 -1.38
C GLY A 73 -2.57 -8.21 -1.89
N THR A 74 -3.40 -8.99 -2.59
CA THR A 74 -4.71 -8.53 -3.06
C THR A 74 -5.71 -8.35 -1.92
N ALA A 75 -5.67 -9.20 -0.88
CA ALA A 75 -6.46 -8.99 0.33
C ALA A 75 -6.08 -7.67 1.03
N ALA A 76 -4.78 -7.38 1.15
CA ALA A 76 -4.30 -6.10 1.69
C ALA A 76 -4.75 -4.91 0.83
N LEU A 77 -4.63 -5.00 -0.50
CA LEU A 77 -5.11 -3.98 -1.44
C LEU A 77 -6.61 -3.72 -1.27
N ARG A 78 -7.42 -4.77 -1.18
CA ARG A 78 -8.87 -4.67 -0.97
C ARG A 78 -9.19 -3.97 0.35
N GLN A 79 -8.42 -4.23 1.40
CA GLN A 79 -8.59 -3.55 2.68
C GLN A 79 -8.30 -2.04 2.56
N PHE A 80 -7.28 -1.63 1.78
CA PHE A 80 -7.04 -0.20 1.52
C PHE A 80 -8.22 0.45 0.78
N GLU A 81 -8.78 -0.25 -0.21
CA GLU A 81 -9.97 0.20 -0.95
C GLU A 81 -11.20 0.34 -0.05
N MET A 82 -11.43 -0.64 0.85
CA MET A 82 -12.50 -0.56 1.85
C MET A 82 -12.33 0.59 2.84
N LEU A 83 -11.10 1.04 3.07
CA LEU A 83 -10.77 2.23 3.86
C LEU A 83 -10.82 3.54 3.05
N GLY A 84 -11.31 3.49 1.81
CA GLY A 84 -11.54 4.63 0.94
C GLY A 84 -10.35 5.05 0.08
N SER A 85 -9.26 4.28 0.05
CA SER A 85 -8.11 4.59 -0.79
C SER A 85 -8.39 4.19 -2.23
N TYR A 86 -7.92 4.95 -3.23
CA TYR A 86 -8.11 4.58 -4.65
C TYR A 86 -7.09 3.50 -5.09
N PRO A 87 -7.52 2.28 -5.47
CA PRO A 87 -6.61 1.26 -5.98
C PRO A 87 -6.29 1.49 -7.47
N LEU A 88 -5.02 1.48 -7.85
CA LEU A 88 -4.61 1.44 -9.26
C LEU A 88 -4.53 -0.02 -9.72
N ASN A 89 -5.56 -0.49 -10.42
CA ASN A 89 -5.62 -1.82 -11.04
C ASN A 89 -5.33 -1.76 -12.53
#